data_AF-A0A2K8U3C7-F1
#
_entry.id   AF-A0A2K8U3C7-F1
#
_cell.length_a   1.000
_cell.length_b   1.000
_cell.length_c   1.000
_cell.angle_alpha   90.00
_cell.angle_beta   90.00
_cell.angle_gamma   90.00
#
_symmetry.space_group_name_H-M   'P 1'
#
loop_
_entity.id
_entity.type
_entity.pdbx_description
1 polymer ?
#
loop_
_entity_poly.entity_id
_entity_poly.type
_entity_poly.pdbx_seq_one_letter_code
_entity_poly.pdbx_strand_id
1 'polypeptide(L)'
;MSTTDSPRKLGGLVIGAIGVVFGDIGTSPLYALKETFAGHHPIPVTDAAVLGVLSLIFWTIMILVSLKYVIIIMRADNRGEGGSLALLALVTGMTNNSRLSHLVALLGVFAAALFYGDSMITPAISVLSAVEGLEVVTPRFAGFVLPITIAVLTALFAIQKRGTGLVGMLFGPVMCTWFGVLAVLGVLSIAQRPEVMAALNPVYAAQFLAAHPWLSFLALGAVVLAVTGGEALYTDMGHFGKFPIRLAWFGLILPALVINYFGQGALLLADPAAVQNPFYLLAPTWALIPLVVLATLATVIASQAGAALT
;
A
#
# COMPACT_ATOMS: atom_id res chain seq x y z
N MET A 1 1.67 7.23 32.50
CA MET A 1 1.85 8.35 31.54
C MET A 1 2.99 9.21 32.07
N SER A 2 4.25 8.92 31.69
CA SER A 2 5.43 9.71 32.10
C SER A 2 5.98 10.47 30.91
N THR A 3 5.97 11.79 31.06
CA THR A 3 6.43 12.83 30.15
C THR A 3 7.96 12.89 30.12
N THR A 4 8.63 12.10 29.28
CA THR A 4 10.01 12.34 28.79
C THR A 4 10.33 11.44 27.59
N ASP A 5 9.61 11.59 26.48
CA ASP A 5 10.13 11.07 25.21
C ASP A 5 11.04 12.14 24.60
N SER A 6 12.35 11.86 24.62
CA SER A 6 13.31 12.72 23.94
C SER A 6 13.00 12.72 22.45
N PRO A 7 13.13 13.85 21.73
CA PRO A 7 12.82 13.94 20.30
C PRO A 7 13.61 12.93 19.45
N ARG A 8 14.77 12.46 19.92
CA ARG A 8 15.54 11.37 19.28
C ARG A 8 14.85 10.00 19.37
N LYS A 9 14.16 9.71 20.49
CA LYS A 9 13.37 8.46 20.63
C LYS A 9 12.14 8.47 19.72
N LEU A 10 11.47 9.62 19.62
CA LEU A 10 10.33 9.79 18.72
C LEU A 10 10.73 9.61 17.24
N GLY A 11 11.84 10.22 16.80
CA GLY A 11 12.33 10.06 15.43
C GLY A 11 12.64 8.60 15.08
N GLY A 12 13.26 7.85 16.00
CA GLY A 12 13.49 6.41 15.82
C GLY A 12 12.20 5.60 15.70
N LEU A 13 11.18 5.91 16.51
CA LEU A 13 9.86 5.27 16.43
C LEU A 13 9.13 5.59 15.12
N VAL A 14 9.22 6.82 14.62
CA VAL A 14 8.63 7.22 13.34
C VAL A 14 9.31 6.50 12.18
N ILE A 15 10.64 6.46 12.15
CA ILE A 15 11.41 5.75 11.10
C ILE A 15 11.15 4.24 11.17
N GLY A 16 11.07 3.67 12.38
CA GLY A 16 10.67 2.28 12.59
C GLY A 16 9.26 2.00 12.07
N ALA A 17 8.31 2.88 12.38
CA ALA A 17 6.93 2.77 11.89
C ALA A 17 6.87 2.86 10.36
N ILE A 18 7.60 3.79 9.73
CA ILE A 18 7.71 3.88 8.25
C ILE A 18 8.19 2.56 7.64
N GLY A 19 9.19 1.94 8.26
CA GLY A 19 9.78 0.69 7.79
C GLY A 19 8.87 -0.53 7.93
N VAL A 20 8.18 -0.66 9.05
CA VAL A 20 7.43 -1.87 9.38
C VAL A 20 5.95 -1.77 9.01
N VAL A 21 5.32 -0.63 9.27
CA VAL A 21 3.85 -0.50 9.22
C VAL A 21 3.34 -0.16 7.82
N PHE A 22 4.11 0.59 7.04
CA PHE A 22 3.66 1.14 5.76
C PHE A 22 4.24 0.44 4.53
N GLY A 23 4.88 -0.73 4.71
CA GLY A 23 5.46 -1.50 3.60
C GLY A 23 4.42 -1.87 2.54
N ASP A 24 3.35 -2.54 2.97
CA ASP A 24 2.29 -3.04 2.09
C ASP A 24 1.63 -1.92 1.28
N ILE A 25 0.96 -0.99 1.96
CA ILE A 25 0.33 0.17 1.32
C ILE A 25 1.33 1.01 0.51
N GLY A 26 2.60 1.07 0.95
CA GLY A 26 3.67 1.81 0.30
C GLY A 26 4.08 1.25 -1.05
N THR A 27 3.90 -0.06 -1.27
CA THR A 27 4.26 -0.74 -2.53
C THR A 27 3.11 -0.82 -3.53
N SER A 28 1.89 -0.51 -3.11
CA SER A 28 0.71 -0.49 -3.99
C SER A 28 0.81 0.36 -5.26
N PRO A 29 1.61 1.45 -5.36
CA PRO A 29 1.77 2.18 -6.61
C PRO A 29 2.41 1.36 -7.74
N LEU A 30 3.07 0.24 -7.44
CA LEU A 30 3.65 -0.66 -8.44
C LEU A 30 2.57 -1.34 -9.31
N TYR A 31 1.37 -1.56 -8.76
CA TYR A 31 0.34 -2.35 -9.42
C TYR A 31 -1.03 -1.68 -9.47
N ALA A 32 -1.46 -0.92 -8.46
CA ALA A 32 -2.87 -0.53 -8.32
C ALA A 32 -3.43 0.27 -9.53
N LEU A 33 -2.67 1.24 -10.05
CA LEU A 33 -3.13 2.02 -11.20
C LEU A 33 -3.10 1.19 -12.50
N LYS A 34 -2.04 0.38 -12.69
CA LYS A 34 -1.93 -0.56 -13.81
C LYS A 34 -3.12 -1.52 -13.83
N GLU A 35 -3.41 -2.16 -12.70
CA GLU A 35 -4.53 -3.11 -12.57
C GLU A 35 -5.89 -2.44 -12.76
N THR A 36 -6.04 -1.18 -12.38
CA THR A 36 -7.31 -0.45 -12.59
C THR A 36 -7.59 -0.19 -14.08
N PHE A 37 -6.57 0.10 -14.89
CA PHE A 37 -6.76 0.41 -16.32
C PHE A 37 -6.54 -0.78 -17.26
N ALA A 38 -5.57 -1.64 -16.96
CA ALA A 38 -5.11 -2.73 -17.82
C ALA A 38 -5.35 -4.13 -17.21
N GLY A 39 -6.06 -4.22 -16.09
CA GLY A 39 -6.45 -5.50 -15.49
C GLY A 39 -7.52 -6.24 -16.30
N HIS A 40 -8.22 -7.16 -15.63
CA HIS A 40 -9.24 -8.04 -16.23
C HIS A 40 -10.40 -7.31 -16.92
N HIS A 41 -10.65 -6.06 -16.54
CA HIS A 41 -11.69 -5.21 -17.11
C HIS A 41 -11.06 -3.90 -17.57
N PRO A 42 -10.49 -3.87 -18.80
CA PRO A 42 -9.75 -2.71 -19.27
C PRO A 42 -10.63 -1.46 -19.34
N ILE A 43 -10.10 -0.36 -18.84
CA ILE A 43 -10.74 0.95 -18.89
C ILE A 43 -10.01 1.76 -19.96
N PRO A 44 -10.73 2.33 -20.95
CA PRO A 44 -10.10 3.20 -21.93
C PRO A 44 -9.38 4.36 -21.24
N VAL A 45 -8.09 4.54 -21.53
CA VAL A 45 -7.29 5.63 -20.99
C VAL A 45 -7.69 6.93 -21.69
N THR A 46 -8.68 7.60 -21.12
CA THR A 46 -9.20 8.91 -21.53
C THR A 46 -9.05 9.87 -20.38
N ASP A 47 -8.93 11.18 -20.66
CA ASP A 47 -8.74 12.19 -19.62
C ASP A 47 -9.80 12.11 -18.51
N ALA A 48 -11.06 11.92 -18.89
CA ALA A 48 -12.17 11.77 -17.94
C ALA A 48 -12.02 10.50 -17.08
N ALA A 49 -11.62 9.37 -17.67
CA ALA A 49 -11.40 8.13 -16.93
C ALA A 49 -10.20 8.23 -15.99
N VAL A 50 -9.09 8.84 -16.44
CA VAL A 50 -7.89 9.08 -15.63
C VAL A 50 -8.22 9.95 -14.42
N LEU A 51 -8.85 11.10 -14.61
CA LEU A 51 -9.25 11.98 -13.51
C LEU A 51 -10.27 11.32 -12.57
N GLY A 52 -11.22 10.55 -13.12
CA GLY A 52 -12.21 9.80 -12.35
C GLY A 52 -11.60 8.73 -11.45
N VAL A 53 -10.72 7.90 -12.01
CA VAL A 53 -10.01 6.83 -11.27
C VAL A 53 -9.07 7.42 -10.23
N LEU A 54 -8.30 8.46 -10.55
CA LEU A 54 -7.43 9.12 -9.56
C LEU A 54 -8.22 9.73 -8.42
N SER A 55 -9.37 10.34 -8.72
CA SER A 55 -10.29 10.83 -7.69
C SER A 55 -10.82 9.69 -6.82
N LEU A 56 -11.13 8.53 -7.40
CA LEU A 56 -11.55 7.35 -6.63
C LEU A 56 -10.43 6.86 -5.71
N ILE A 57 -9.21 6.71 -6.21
CA ILE A 57 -8.04 6.31 -5.42
C ILE A 57 -7.80 7.29 -4.28
N PHE A 58 -7.75 8.59 -4.57
CA PHE A 58 -7.52 9.62 -3.57
C PHE A 58 -8.56 9.57 -2.46
N TRP A 59 -9.85 9.62 -2.81
CA TRP A 59 -10.92 9.63 -1.80
C TRP A 59 -11.02 8.30 -1.05
N THR A 60 -10.66 7.18 -1.68
CA THR A 60 -10.58 5.88 -1.00
C THR A 60 -9.47 5.87 0.05
N ILE A 61 -8.26 6.38 -0.27
CA ILE A 61 -7.16 6.53 0.70
C ILE A 61 -7.56 7.49 1.83
N MET A 62 -8.23 8.60 1.50
CA MET A 62 -8.67 9.58 2.51
C MET A 62 -9.74 9.00 3.45
N ILE A 63 -10.74 8.31 2.92
CA ILE A 63 -11.86 7.79 3.71
C ILE A 63 -11.45 6.53 4.46
N LEU A 64 -10.88 5.54 3.78
CA LEU A 64 -10.56 4.26 4.39
C LEU A 64 -9.31 4.36 5.27
N VAL A 65 -8.19 4.83 4.74
CA VAL A 65 -6.93 4.79 5.48
C VAL A 65 -6.82 5.96 6.45
N SER A 66 -6.98 7.20 5.97
CA SER A 66 -6.80 8.37 6.82
C SER A 66 -7.90 8.52 7.87
N LEU A 67 -9.18 8.51 7.45
CA LEU A 67 -10.30 8.72 8.36
C LEU A 67 -10.64 7.47 9.17
N LYS A 68 -10.98 6.36 8.50
CA LYS A 68 -11.40 5.12 9.19
C LYS A 68 -10.24 4.50 9.99
N TYR A 69 -9.10 4.16 9.39
CA TYR A 69 -8.04 3.47 10.13
C TYR A 69 -7.26 4.39 11.08
N VAL A 70 -6.64 5.45 10.54
CA VAL A 70 -5.68 6.28 11.30
C VAL A 70 -6.35 7.19 12.33
N ILE A 71 -7.51 7.79 12.01
CA ILE A 71 -8.19 8.73 12.91
C ILE A 71 -9.17 8.03 13.84
N ILE A 72 -10.00 7.12 13.33
CA ILE A 72 -11.10 6.48 14.10
C ILE A 72 -10.63 5.19 14.77
N ILE A 73 -10.22 4.17 14.01
CA ILE A 73 -9.94 2.83 14.54
C ILE A 73 -8.77 2.84 15.52
N MET A 74 -7.70 3.62 15.28
CA MET A 74 -6.61 3.81 16.25
C MET A 74 -7.03 4.46 17.59
N ARG A 75 -8.28 4.94 17.73
CA ARG A 75 -8.83 5.37 19.03
C ARG A 75 -9.47 4.21 19.80
N ALA A 76 -9.87 3.14 19.11
CA ALA A 76 -10.37 1.93 19.72
C ALA A 76 -9.19 1.03 20.07
N ASP A 77 -8.45 1.38 21.12
CA ASP A 77 -7.35 0.57 21.64
C ASP A 77 -7.79 -0.31 22.81
N ASN A 78 -7.18 -1.49 22.96
CA ASN A 78 -7.33 -2.32 24.14
C ASN A 78 -6.00 -2.31 24.92
N ARG A 79 -5.87 -1.41 25.90
CA ARG A 79 -4.61 -1.23 26.67
C ARG A 79 -3.40 -0.89 25.79
N GLY A 80 -3.60 -0.18 24.69
CA GLY A 80 -2.55 0.20 23.74
C GLY A 80 -2.32 -0.80 22.61
N GLU A 81 -2.89 -2.01 22.69
CA GLU A 81 -2.88 -3.01 21.61
C GLU A 81 -4.04 -2.74 20.63
N GLY A 82 -3.77 -2.88 19.33
CA GLY A 82 -4.77 -2.88 18.27
C GLY A 82 -4.79 -4.22 17.53
N GLY A 83 -5.69 -4.37 16.56
CA GLY A 83 -5.85 -5.58 15.75
C GLY A 83 -7.24 -6.20 15.81
N SER A 84 -7.59 -6.92 14.75
CA SER A 84 -8.84 -7.68 14.63
C SER A 84 -8.99 -8.74 15.72
N LEU A 85 -7.88 -9.36 16.16
CA LEU A 85 -7.83 -10.33 17.25
C LEU A 85 -8.07 -9.68 18.63
N ALA A 86 -7.55 -8.46 18.85
CA ALA A 86 -7.82 -7.70 20.07
C ALA A 86 -9.30 -7.31 20.16
N LEU A 87 -9.92 -6.95 19.03
CA LEU A 87 -11.36 -6.70 18.92
C LEU A 87 -12.18 -7.98 19.13
N LEU A 88 -11.76 -9.11 18.55
CA LEU A 88 -12.42 -10.40 18.75
C LEU A 88 -12.42 -10.76 20.25
N ALA A 89 -11.27 -10.65 20.93
CA ALA A 89 -11.16 -10.93 22.36
C ALA A 89 -12.04 -10.01 23.21
N LEU A 90 -12.13 -8.71 22.87
CA LEU A 90 -13.03 -7.77 23.55
C LEU A 90 -14.51 -8.11 23.31
N VAL A 91 -14.91 -8.39 22.06
CA VAL A 91 -16.30 -8.70 21.72
C VAL A 91 -16.73 -10.01 22.36
N THR A 92 -15.92 -11.06 22.29
CA THR A 92 -16.21 -12.35 22.94
C THR A 92 -16.30 -12.21 24.45
N GLY A 93 -15.44 -11.39 25.07
CA GLY A 93 -15.48 -11.10 26.51
C GLY A 93 -16.71 -10.30 26.97
N MET A 94 -17.34 -9.53 26.09
CA MET A 94 -18.56 -8.77 26.37
C MET A 94 -19.86 -9.57 26.11
N THR A 95 -19.79 -10.69 25.40
CA THR A 95 -20.98 -11.48 25.04
C THR A 95 -21.27 -12.60 26.03
N ASN A 96 -22.35 -12.47 26.82
CA ASN A 96 -22.85 -13.51 27.74
C ASN A 96 -23.76 -14.57 27.09
N ASN A 97 -24.05 -14.47 25.78
CA ASN A 97 -24.96 -15.38 25.09
C ASN A 97 -24.18 -16.41 24.24
N SER A 98 -24.36 -17.70 24.56
CA SER A 98 -23.66 -18.81 23.89
C SER A 98 -23.85 -18.85 22.36
N ARG A 99 -25.05 -18.54 21.84
CA ARG A 99 -25.29 -18.54 20.38
C ARG A 99 -24.59 -17.39 19.66
N LEU A 100 -24.59 -16.21 20.28
CA LEU A 100 -23.90 -15.04 19.72
C LEU A 100 -22.38 -15.25 19.75
N SER A 101 -21.85 -15.86 20.82
CA SER A 101 -20.44 -16.23 20.92
C SER A 101 -20.02 -17.22 19.81
N HIS A 102 -20.84 -18.23 19.52
CA HIS A 102 -20.59 -19.12 18.38
C HIS A 102 -20.62 -18.42 17.02
N LEU A 103 -21.57 -17.49 16.78
CA LEU A 103 -21.61 -16.70 15.55
C LEU A 103 -20.38 -15.78 15.42
N VAL A 104 -19.97 -15.13 16.50
CA VAL A 104 -18.76 -14.28 16.53
C VAL A 104 -17.51 -15.12 16.28
N ALA A 105 -17.42 -16.33 16.85
CA ALA A 105 -16.32 -17.25 16.59
C ALA A 105 -16.27 -17.69 15.12
N LEU A 106 -17.41 -18.03 14.51
CA LEU A 106 -17.48 -18.37 13.08
C LEU A 106 -17.06 -17.20 12.18
N LEU A 107 -17.52 -15.98 12.49
CA LEU A 107 -17.10 -14.77 11.78
C LEU A 107 -15.60 -14.51 11.96
N GLY A 108 -15.04 -14.78 13.14
CA GLY A 108 -13.61 -14.69 13.42
C GLY A 108 -12.78 -15.68 12.60
N VAL A 109 -13.21 -16.95 12.52
CA VAL A 109 -12.56 -17.97 11.67
C VAL A 109 -12.63 -17.58 10.21
N PHE A 110 -13.78 -17.08 9.74
CA PHE A 110 -13.94 -16.61 8.37
C PHE A 110 -13.01 -15.41 8.06
N ALA A 111 -12.93 -14.44 8.96
CA ALA A 111 -12.00 -13.31 8.84
C ALA A 111 -10.54 -13.76 8.83
N ALA A 112 -10.16 -14.71 9.69
CA ALA A 112 -8.82 -15.28 9.71
C ALA A 112 -8.46 -16.02 8.41
N ALA A 113 -9.43 -16.74 7.81
CA ALA A 113 -9.24 -17.41 6.52
C ALA A 113 -9.05 -16.41 5.37
N LEU A 114 -9.83 -15.31 5.35
CA LEU A 114 -9.65 -14.22 4.38
C LEU A 114 -8.28 -13.55 4.56
N PHE A 115 -7.88 -13.29 5.80
CA PHE A 115 -6.59 -12.70 6.13
C PHE A 115 -5.41 -13.59 5.69
N TYR A 116 -5.52 -14.91 5.87
CA TYR A 116 -4.50 -15.85 5.39
C TYR A 116 -4.35 -15.82 3.86
N GLY A 117 -5.46 -15.64 3.14
CA GLY A 117 -5.44 -15.44 1.69
C GLY A 117 -4.69 -14.17 1.28
N ASP A 118 -5.01 -13.04 1.92
CA ASP A 118 -4.39 -11.74 1.66
C ASP A 118 -2.87 -11.78 1.94
N SER A 119 -2.47 -12.34 3.09
CA SER A 119 -1.07 -12.50 3.49
C SER A 119 -0.24 -13.37 2.53
N MET A 120 -0.87 -14.26 1.76
CA MET A 120 -0.18 -15.08 0.76
C MET A 120 -0.09 -14.38 -0.61
N ILE A 121 -1.12 -13.64 -1.01
CA ILE A 121 -1.22 -13.01 -2.33
C ILE A 121 -0.34 -11.76 -2.41
N THR A 122 -0.35 -10.93 -1.36
CA THR A 122 0.33 -9.62 -1.36
C THR A 122 1.84 -9.69 -1.60
N PRO A 123 2.62 -10.61 -0.96
CA PRO A 123 4.04 -10.79 -1.27
C PRO A 123 4.28 -11.19 -2.74
N ALA A 124 3.42 -12.05 -3.27
CA ALA A 124 3.57 -12.55 -4.64
C ALA A 124 3.32 -11.43 -5.67
N ILE A 125 2.21 -10.70 -5.54
CA ILE A 125 1.89 -9.58 -6.44
C ILE A 125 2.95 -8.49 -6.33
N SER A 126 3.29 -8.08 -5.10
CA SER A 126 4.23 -6.97 -4.89
C SER A 126 5.62 -7.28 -5.46
N VAL A 127 6.20 -8.44 -5.14
CA VAL A 127 7.54 -8.81 -5.65
C VAL A 127 7.52 -9.04 -7.16
N LEU A 128 6.45 -9.64 -7.70
CA LEU A 128 6.30 -9.79 -9.15
C LEU A 128 6.28 -8.42 -9.84
N SER A 129 5.44 -7.49 -9.37
CA SER A 129 5.36 -6.13 -9.93
C SER A 129 6.67 -5.35 -9.78
N ALA A 130 7.45 -5.58 -8.72
CA ALA A 130 8.79 -5.02 -8.62
C ALA A 130 9.73 -5.57 -9.71
N VAL A 131 9.74 -6.89 -9.93
CA VAL A 131 10.65 -7.52 -10.90
C VAL A 131 10.22 -7.26 -12.35
N GLU A 132 8.93 -7.05 -12.62
CA GLU A 132 8.40 -6.67 -13.95
C GLU A 132 9.06 -5.40 -14.53
N GLY A 133 9.63 -4.53 -13.69
CA GLY A 133 10.39 -3.38 -14.18
C GLY A 133 11.60 -3.75 -15.04
N LEU A 134 12.11 -4.98 -14.94
CA LEU A 134 13.16 -5.48 -15.85
C LEU A 134 12.70 -5.59 -17.29
N GLU A 135 11.41 -5.87 -17.54
CA GLU A 135 10.85 -5.92 -18.91
C GLU A 135 10.86 -4.55 -19.56
N VAL A 136 10.64 -3.50 -18.76
CA VAL A 136 10.71 -2.09 -19.21
C VAL A 136 12.14 -1.70 -19.57
N VAL A 137 13.14 -2.23 -18.86
CA VAL A 137 14.57 -2.03 -19.20
C VAL A 137 14.91 -2.72 -20.52
N THR A 138 14.52 -3.98 -20.67
CA THR A 138 14.74 -4.75 -21.90
C THR A 138 13.73 -5.90 -22.00
N PRO A 139 12.94 -6.00 -23.09
CA PRO A 139 11.95 -7.07 -23.26
C PRO A 139 12.53 -8.50 -23.20
N ARG A 140 13.83 -8.65 -23.47
CA ARG A 140 14.58 -9.92 -23.34
C ARG A 140 14.58 -10.47 -21.90
N PHE A 141 14.33 -9.63 -20.89
CA PHE A 141 14.26 -10.06 -19.49
C PHE A 141 12.90 -10.63 -19.09
N ALA A 142 11.87 -10.58 -19.95
CA ALA A 142 10.54 -11.12 -19.63
C ALA A 142 10.56 -12.60 -19.21
N GLY A 143 11.38 -13.42 -19.88
CA GLY A 143 11.55 -14.83 -19.51
C GLY A 143 12.22 -15.06 -18.15
N PHE A 144 12.82 -14.03 -17.55
CA PHE A 144 13.50 -14.09 -16.26
C PHE A 144 12.68 -13.50 -15.11
N VAL A 145 11.59 -12.77 -15.36
CA VAL A 145 10.77 -12.14 -14.31
C VAL A 145 10.23 -13.18 -13.33
N LEU A 146 9.58 -14.23 -13.83
CA LEU A 146 9.02 -15.28 -12.98
C LEU A 146 10.10 -16.06 -12.20
N PRO A 147 11.20 -16.55 -12.83
CA PRO A 147 12.30 -17.18 -12.10
C PRO A 147 12.93 -16.30 -11.01
N ILE A 148 13.15 -15.01 -11.29
CA ILE A 148 13.74 -14.06 -10.34
C ILE A 148 12.76 -13.83 -9.17
N THR A 149 11.47 -13.65 -9.46
CA THR A 149 10.43 -13.49 -8.43
C THR A 149 10.40 -14.68 -7.47
N ILE A 150 10.42 -15.92 -8.00
CA ILE A 150 10.46 -17.14 -7.20
C ILE A 150 11.74 -17.20 -6.37
N ALA A 151 12.88 -16.83 -6.94
CA ALA A 151 14.16 -16.82 -6.22
C ALA A 151 14.17 -15.80 -5.07
N VAL A 152 13.64 -14.58 -5.30
CA VAL A 152 13.52 -13.52 -4.29
C VAL A 152 12.60 -13.97 -3.15
N LEU A 153 11.41 -14.50 -3.46
CA LEU A 153 10.48 -15.00 -2.45
C LEU A 153 11.08 -16.16 -1.65
N THR A 154 11.73 -17.12 -2.33
CA THR A 154 12.38 -18.25 -1.66
C THR A 154 13.49 -17.78 -0.72
N ALA A 155 14.33 -16.84 -1.16
CA ALA A 155 15.38 -16.26 -0.34
C ALA A 155 14.81 -15.48 0.86
N LEU A 156 13.74 -14.71 0.63
CA LEU A 156 13.04 -13.95 1.66
C LEU A 156 12.53 -14.87 2.77
N PHE A 157 11.76 -15.91 2.43
CA PHE A 157 11.22 -16.86 3.42
C PHE A 157 12.32 -17.70 4.08
N ALA A 158 13.41 -18.01 3.37
CA ALA A 158 14.56 -18.70 3.96
C ALA A 158 15.29 -17.83 5.02
N ILE A 159 15.42 -16.53 4.78
CA ILE A 159 16.04 -15.58 5.71
C ILE A 159 15.13 -15.33 6.93
N GLN A 160 13.82 -15.24 6.72
CA GLN A 160 12.83 -15.06 7.80
C GLN A 160 12.96 -16.11 8.91
N LYS A 161 13.25 -17.36 8.55
CA LYS A 161 13.42 -18.47 9.50
C LYS A 161 14.52 -18.23 10.55
N ARG A 162 15.48 -17.33 10.29
CA ARG A 162 16.63 -17.06 11.18
C ARG A 162 16.42 -15.88 12.14
N GLY A 163 15.24 -15.26 12.13
CA GLY A 163 14.88 -14.13 12.99
C GLY A 163 15.17 -12.76 12.35
N THR A 164 14.21 -11.86 12.44
CA THR A 164 14.16 -10.56 11.73
C THR A 164 14.83 -9.40 12.49
N GLY A 165 15.38 -9.66 13.69
CA GLY A 165 15.81 -8.61 14.64
C GLY A 165 16.92 -7.68 14.15
N LEU A 166 17.86 -8.15 13.32
CA LEU A 166 18.95 -7.32 12.76
C LEU A 166 18.55 -6.61 11.45
N VAL A 167 17.61 -7.19 10.70
CA VAL A 167 17.17 -6.65 9.40
C VAL A 167 16.19 -5.49 9.59
N GLY A 168 15.41 -5.50 10.68
CA GLY A 168 14.43 -4.45 10.99
C GLY A 168 15.01 -3.03 11.09
N MET A 169 16.30 -2.89 11.44
CA MET A 169 16.96 -1.57 11.46
C MET A 169 17.14 -0.94 10.08
N LEU A 170 17.22 -1.76 9.01
CA LEU A 170 17.37 -1.28 7.64
C LEU A 170 16.02 -0.94 6.98
N PHE A 171 14.91 -1.42 7.52
CA PHE A 171 13.58 -1.23 6.92
C PHE A 171 13.19 0.25 6.85
N GLY A 172 13.38 0.98 7.95
CA GLY A 172 13.05 2.40 8.02
C GLY A 172 13.78 3.24 6.96
N PRO A 173 15.12 3.22 6.90
CA PRO A 173 15.89 3.98 5.90
C PRO A 173 15.54 3.62 4.44
N VAL A 174 15.35 2.33 4.15
CA VAL A 174 14.98 1.88 2.80
C VAL A 174 13.59 2.40 2.42
N MET A 175 12.60 2.26 3.31
CA MET A 175 11.24 2.76 3.05
C MET A 175 11.18 4.28 2.97
N CYS A 176 11.94 5.01 3.79
CA CYS A 176 12.08 6.46 3.66
C CYS A 176 12.63 6.86 2.28
N THR A 177 13.65 6.13 1.80
CA THR A 177 14.21 6.34 0.45
C THR A 177 13.19 6.03 -0.63
N TRP A 178 12.46 4.92 -0.49
CA TRP A 178 11.35 4.54 -1.38
C TRP A 178 10.31 5.64 -1.49
N PHE A 179 9.72 6.09 -0.37
CA PHE A 179 8.72 7.17 -0.38
C PHE A 179 9.28 8.50 -0.91
N GLY A 180 10.55 8.80 -0.64
CA GLY A 180 11.23 9.96 -1.23
C GLY A 180 11.30 9.88 -2.76
N VAL A 181 11.68 8.72 -3.30
CA VAL A 181 11.70 8.48 -4.75
C VAL A 181 10.31 8.55 -5.36
N LEU A 182 9.29 7.97 -4.70
CA LEU A 182 7.89 8.07 -5.13
C LEU A 182 7.44 9.53 -5.29
N ALA A 183 7.74 10.35 -4.28
CA ALA A 183 7.39 11.77 -4.28
C ALA A 183 8.13 12.53 -5.39
N VAL A 184 9.45 12.31 -5.55
CA VAL A 184 10.24 12.99 -6.59
C VAL A 184 9.73 12.65 -7.99
N LEU A 185 9.55 11.36 -8.30
CA LEU A 185 9.06 10.95 -9.62
C LEU A 185 7.65 11.49 -9.88
N GLY A 186 6.78 11.46 -8.86
CA GLY A 186 5.43 11.98 -8.99
C GLY A 186 5.38 13.49 -9.26
N VAL A 187 6.16 14.29 -8.50
CA VAL A 187 6.26 15.75 -8.72
C VAL A 187 6.76 16.08 -10.11
N LEU A 188 7.79 15.37 -10.60
CA LEU A 188 8.36 15.61 -11.93
C LEU A 188 7.35 15.37 -13.06
N SER A 189 6.46 14.38 -12.89
CA SER A 189 5.40 14.10 -13.85
C SER A 189 4.21 15.07 -13.72
N ILE A 190 3.77 15.38 -12.50
CA ILE A 190 2.70 16.38 -12.24
C ILE A 190 3.09 17.75 -12.81
N ALA A 191 4.35 18.15 -12.71
CA ALA A 191 4.83 19.41 -13.27
C ALA A 191 4.63 19.51 -14.80
N GLN A 192 4.58 18.38 -15.51
CA GLN A 192 4.35 18.34 -16.96
C GLN A 192 2.86 18.41 -17.32
N ARG A 193 1.98 17.82 -16.48
CA ARG A 193 0.52 17.86 -16.64
C ARG A 193 -0.16 18.25 -15.31
N PRO A 194 -0.14 19.55 -14.94
CA PRO A 194 -0.69 20.01 -13.66
C PRO A 194 -2.22 19.86 -13.56
N GLU A 195 -2.89 19.69 -14.69
CA GLU A 195 -4.34 19.43 -14.78
C GLU A 195 -4.77 18.16 -14.02
N VAL A 196 -3.85 17.21 -13.78
CA VAL A 196 -4.13 16.00 -12.98
C VAL A 196 -4.61 16.33 -11.57
N MET A 197 -4.22 17.50 -11.03
CA MET A 197 -4.64 17.97 -9.72
C MET A 197 -6.16 18.18 -9.61
N ALA A 198 -6.86 18.31 -10.74
CA ALA A 198 -8.32 18.36 -10.77
C ALA A 198 -8.97 17.12 -10.13
N ALA A 199 -8.29 15.96 -10.16
CA ALA A 199 -8.76 14.72 -9.56
C ALA A 199 -8.90 14.77 -8.02
N LEU A 200 -8.40 15.82 -7.34
CA LEU A 200 -8.69 16.03 -5.92
C LEU A 200 -10.19 16.31 -5.68
N ASN A 201 -10.91 16.82 -6.68
CA ASN A 201 -12.33 17.11 -6.58
C ASN A 201 -13.15 15.80 -6.67
N PRO A 202 -13.93 15.44 -5.62
CA PRO A 202 -14.71 14.19 -5.59
C PRO A 202 -15.77 14.11 -6.69
N VAL A 203 -16.10 15.22 -7.34
CA VAL A 203 -17.00 15.26 -8.49
C VAL A 203 -16.51 14.36 -9.62
N TYR A 204 -15.19 14.24 -9.85
CA TYR A 204 -14.65 13.35 -10.88
C TYR A 204 -14.94 11.87 -10.56
N ALA A 205 -14.75 11.44 -9.32
CA ALA A 205 -15.13 10.10 -8.87
C ALA A 205 -16.65 9.86 -9.01
N ALA A 206 -17.47 10.82 -8.59
CA ALA A 206 -18.93 10.70 -8.68
C ALA A 206 -19.42 10.63 -10.13
N GLN A 207 -18.85 11.44 -11.03
CA GLN A 207 -19.16 11.40 -12.46
C GLN A 207 -18.73 10.08 -13.09
N PHE A 208 -17.55 9.56 -12.74
CA PHE A 208 -17.08 8.26 -13.21
C PHE A 208 -18.03 7.13 -12.79
N LEU A 209 -18.41 7.09 -11.50
CA LEU A 209 -19.37 6.14 -10.95
C LEU A 209 -20.74 6.23 -11.63
N ALA A 210 -21.23 7.44 -11.92
CA ALA A 210 -22.52 7.66 -12.55
C ALA A 210 -22.52 7.32 -14.05
N ALA A 211 -21.43 7.63 -14.76
CA ALA A 211 -21.32 7.39 -16.20
C ALA A 211 -21.15 5.90 -16.53
N HIS A 212 -20.42 5.16 -15.68
CA HIS A 212 -20.14 3.74 -15.92
C HIS A 212 -20.30 2.91 -14.65
N PRO A 213 -21.53 2.63 -14.16
CA PRO A 213 -21.73 1.97 -12.86
C PRO A 213 -21.06 0.60 -12.72
N TRP A 214 -21.17 -0.24 -13.75
CA TRP A 214 -20.58 -1.59 -13.73
C TRP A 214 -19.04 -1.56 -13.79
N LEU A 215 -18.48 -0.79 -14.72
CA LEU A 215 -17.02 -0.62 -14.81
C LEU A 215 -16.46 0.03 -13.55
N SER A 216 -17.18 0.99 -12.97
CA SER A 216 -16.73 1.66 -11.74
C SER A 216 -16.79 0.75 -10.52
N PHE A 217 -17.77 -0.15 -10.45
CA PHE A 217 -17.79 -1.19 -9.42
C PHE A 217 -16.57 -2.11 -9.53
N LEU A 218 -16.21 -2.53 -10.75
CA LEU A 218 -15.02 -3.35 -10.99
C LEU A 218 -13.72 -2.58 -10.74
N ALA A 219 -13.67 -1.31 -11.15
CA ALA A 219 -12.56 -0.40 -10.89
C ALA A 219 -12.36 -0.19 -9.39
N LEU A 220 -13.43 -0.07 -8.60
CA LEU A 220 -13.34 0.01 -7.14
C LEU A 220 -12.64 -1.21 -6.55
N GLY A 221 -12.85 -2.41 -7.11
CA GLY A 221 -12.11 -3.61 -6.73
C GLY A 221 -10.60 -3.48 -6.94
N ALA A 222 -10.16 -2.90 -8.06
CA ALA A 222 -8.76 -2.61 -8.31
C ALA A 222 -8.24 -1.43 -7.46
N VAL A 223 -9.07 -0.42 -7.19
CA VAL A 223 -8.72 0.72 -6.31
C VAL A 223 -8.51 0.27 -4.87
N VAL A 224 -9.16 -0.81 -4.42
CA VAL A 224 -8.90 -1.40 -3.09
C VAL A 224 -7.44 -1.84 -2.94
N LEU A 225 -6.76 -2.20 -4.04
CA LEU A 225 -5.33 -2.51 -4.06
C LEU A 225 -4.46 -1.32 -3.61
N ALA A 226 -4.95 -0.08 -3.70
CA ALA A 226 -4.25 1.12 -3.22
C ALA A 226 -4.35 1.34 -1.70
N VAL A 227 -5.20 0.57 -1.01
CA VAL A 227 -5.44 0.68 0.43
C VAL A 227 -5.22 -0.64 1.19
N THR A 228 -4.60 -1.63 0.53
CA THR A 228 -4.10 -2.85 1.18
C THR A 228 -3.09 -2.47 2.27
N GLY A 229 -3.03 -3.26 3.35
CA GLY A 229 -2.21 -2.93 4.52
C GLY A 229 -2.86 -1.96 5.51
N GLY A 230 -4.11 -1.53 5.26
CA GLY A 230 -4.95 -0.80 6.21
C GLY A 230 -5.00 -1.44 7.61
N GLU A 231 -4.94 -2.77 7.67
CA GLU A 231 -5.05 -3.56 8.89
C GLU A 231 -3.73 -3.64 9.67
N ALA A 232 -2.59 -3.66 8.97
CA ALA A 232 -1.26 -3.65 9.56
C ALA A 232 -1.03 -2.40 10.42
N LEU A 233 -1.57 -1.25 9.96
CA LEU A 233 -1.61 0.00 10.74
C LEU A 233 -2.23 -0.16 12.12
N TYR A 234 -3.27 -0.97 12.22
CA TYR A 234 -4.01 -1.15 13.47
C TYR A 234 -3.33 -2.16 14.38
N THR A 235 -2.80 -3.26 13.83
CA THR A 235 -2.11 -4.30 14.61
C THR A 235 -0.77 -3.81 15.19
N ASP A 236 -0.03 -2.98 14.46
CA ASP A 236 1.28 -2.49 14.91
C ASP A 236 1.21 -1.31 15.90
N MET A 237 0.00 -0.88 16.25
CA MET A 237 -0.21 0.17 17.25
C MET A 237 0.37 -0.22 18.62
N GLY A 238 0.38 -1.50 18.98
CA GLY A 238 0.97 -1.98 20.24
C GLY A 238 2.48 -1.76 20.34
N HIS A 239 3.20 -1.84 19.21
CA HIS A 239 4.66 -1.72 19.15
C HIS A 239 5.15 -0.28 19.03
N PHE A 240 4.51 0.53 18.18
CA PHE A 240 4.97 1.89 17.87
C PHE A 240 4.13 3.00 18.51
N GLY A 241 2.90 2.69 18.91
CA GLY A 241 1.94 3.67 19.39
C GLY A 241 1.29 4.49 18.28
N LYS A 242 0.11 5.05 18.58
CA LYS A 242 -0.71 5.81 17.64
C LYS A 242 -0.07 7.10 17.11
N PHE A 243 0.76 7.77 17.91
CA PHE A 243 1.30 9.09 17.54
C PHE A 243 2.42 9.01 16.49
N PRO A 244 3.44 8.14 16.64
CA PRO A 244 4.45 7.95 15.58
C PRO A 244 3.87 7.49 14.25
N ILE A 245 2.89 6.58 14.28
CA ILE A 245 2.21 6.10 13.06
C ILE A 245 1.46 7.24 12.37
N ARG A 246 0.72 8.08 13.12
CA ARG A 246 0.05 9.27 12.56
C ARG A 246 1.02 10.26 11.94
N LEU A 247 2.14 10.52 12.61
CA LEU A 247 3.14 11.45 12.12
C LEU A 247 3.80 10.94 10.83
N ALA A 248 4.13 9.65 10.78
CA ALA A 248 4.61 9.00 9.56
C ALA A 248 3.58 9.12 8.43
N TRP A 249 2.32 8.75 8.70
CA TRP A 249 1.25 8.75 7.71
C TRP A 249 1.05 10.13 7.07
N PHE A 250 0.75 11.15 7.89
CA PHE A 250 0.46 12.50 7.37
C PHE A 250 1.72 13.26 6.94
N GLY A 251 2.90 12.90 7.46
CA GLY A 251 4.15 13.59 7.17
C GLY A 251 4.86 13.11 5.90
N LEU A 252 4.81 11.81 5.59
CA LEU A 252 5.57 11.22 4.47
C LEU A 252 4.74 10.29 3.60
N ILE A 253 4.03 9.32 4.18
CA ILE A 253 3.42 8.25 3.39
C ILE A 253 2.25 8.76 2.54
N LEU A 254 1.26 9.40 3.15
CA LEU A 254 0.12 9.97 2.43
C LEU A 254 0.55 10.93 1.31
N PRO A 255 1.40 11.95 1.55
CA PRO A 255 1.81 12.85 0.48
C PRO A 255 2.59 12.12 -0.62
N ALA A 256 3.50 11.20 -0.28
CA ALA A 256 4.26 10.45 -1.29
C ALA A 256 3.37 9.57 -2.17
N LEU A 257 2.39 8.86 -1.58
CA LEU A 257 1.45 8.02 -2.32
C LEU A 257 0.56 8.86 -3.25
N VAL A 258 -0.06 9.93 -2.73
CA VAL A 258 -0.92 10.81 -3.52
C VAL A 258 -0.14 11.43 -4.68
N ILE A 259 1.04 11.97 -4.41
CA ILE A 259 1.92 12.55 -5.42
C ILE A 259 2.30 11.51 -6.48
N ASN A 260 2.62 10.28 -6.08
CA ASN A 260 3.00 9.24 -7.05
C ASN A 260 1.82 8.80 -7.92
N TYR A 261 0.63 8.55 -7.34
CA TYR A 261 -0.56 8.22 -8.12
C TYR A 261 -0.93 9.33 -9.10
N PHE A 262 -0.87 10.59 -8.66
CA PHE A 262 -1.14 11.73 -9.53
C PHE A 262 -0.04 11.88 -10.60
N GLY A 263 1.21 11.57 -10.28
CA GLY A 263 2.30 11.52 -11.26
C GLY A 263 2.09 10.46 -12.34
N GLN A 264 1.70 9.25 -11.95
CA GLN A 264 1.33 8.20 -12.90
C GLN A 264 0.11 8.61 -13.74
N GLY A 265 -0.87 9.27 -13.12
CA GLY A 265 -2.00 9.89 -13.80
C GLY A 265 -1.60 10.91 -14.86
N ALA A 266 -0.71 11.84 -14.49
CA ALA A 266 -0.14 12.84 -15.40
C ALA A 266 0.58 12.19 -16.60
N LEU A 267 1.29 11.08 -16.35
CA LEU A 267 1.92 10.30 -17.42
C LEU A 267 0.87 9.72 -18.37
N LEU A 268 -0.21 9.13 -17.85
CA LEU A 268 -1.29 8.56 -18.68
C LEU A 268 -2.06 9.61 -19.49
N LEU A 269 -2.20 10.84 -18.98
CA LEU A 269 -2.77 11.97 -19.73
C LEU A 269 -1.85 12.41 -20.87
N ALA A 270 -0.54 12.23 -20.73
CA ALA A 270 0.44 12.57 -21.76
C ALA A 270 0.62 11.45 -22.79
N ASP A 271 0.69 10.21 -22.33
CA ASP A 271 0.88 9.01 -23.14
C ASP A 271 0.00 7.85 -22.63
N PRO A 272 -1.16 7.62 -23.27
CA PRO A 272 -2.05 6.51 -22.92
C PRO A 272 -1.41 5.12 -23.04
N ALA A 273 -0.36 4.95 -23.86
CA ALA A 273 0.32 3.66 -24.02
C ALA A 273 1.14 3.27 -22.79
N ALA A 274 1.45 4.23 -21.91
CA ALA A 274 2.19 4.00 -20.67
C ALA A 274 1.42 3.16 -19.64
N VAL A 275 0.13 2.86 -19.89
CA VAL A 275 -0.70 1.97 -19.05
C VAL A 275 -0.12 0.57 -18.86
N GLN A 276 0.78 0.14 -19.75
CA GLN A 276 1.47 -1.16 -19.63
C GLN A 276 2.30 -1.24 -18.33
N ASN A 277 2.97 -0.15 -17.97
CA ASN A 277 3.74 -0.06 -16.73
C ASN A 277 3.91 1.39 -16.26
N PRO A 278 2.83 2.03 -15.79
CA PRO A 278 2.80 3.46 -15.49
C PRO A 278 3.79 3.85 -14.39
N PHE A 279 4.09 2.93 -13.47
CA PHE A 279 5.07 3.14 -12.42
C PHE A 279 6.50 3.27 -12.95
N TYR A 280 6.97 2.27 -13.71
CA TYR A 280 8.36 2.28 -14.19
C TYR A 280 8.59 3.30 -15.30
N LEU A 281 7.59 3.53 -16.15
CA LEU A 281 7.67 4.55 -17.20
C LEU A 281 7.65 5.99 -16.65
N LEU A 282 7.31 6.18 -15.37
CA LEU A 282 7.45 7.45 -14.67
C LEU A 282 8.92 7.86 -14.48
N ALA A 283 9.83 6.88 -14.44
CA ALA A 283 11.25 7.12 -14.18
C ALA A 283 12.04 7.32 -15.49
N PRO A 284 13.06 8.18 -15.49
CA PRO A 284 13.96 8.28 -16.61
C PRO A 284 14.74 6.98 -16.80
N THR A 285 15.11 6.67 -18.04
CA THR A 285 15.72 5.37 -18.42
C THR A 285 16.94 4.98 -17.60
N TRP A 286 17.79 5.94 -17.21
CA TRP A 286 18.97 5.69 -16.37
C TRP A 286 18.63 5.24 -14.94
N ALA A 287 17.45 5.61 -14.44
CA ALA A 287 17.01 5.33 -13.08
C ALA A 287 16.25 4.00 -12.95
N LEU A 288 15.89 3.34 -14.06
CA LEU A 288 15.09 2.12 -14.06
C LEU A 288 15.74 0.98 -13.26
N ILE A 289 17.03 0.68 -13.49
CA ILE A 289 17.72 -0.40 -12.78
C ILE A 289 17.80 -0.10 -11.27
N PRO A 290 18.28 1.09 -10.83
CA PRO A 290 18.21 1.47 -9.41
C PRO A 290 16.80 1.39 -8.82
N LEU A 291 15.78 1.78 -9.58
CA LEU A 291 14.39 1.75 -9.14
C LEU A 291 13.88 0.32 -8.96
N VAL A 292 14.20 -0.60 -9.88
CA VAL A 292 13.86 -2.03 -9.75
C VAL A 292 14.48 -2.63 -8.49
N VAL A 293 15.75 -2.33 -8.23
CA VAL A 293 16.42 -2.80 -7.00
C VAL A 293 15.73 -2.24 -5.76
N LEU A 294 15.45 -0.93 -5.73
CA LEU A 294 14.78 -0.29 -4.61
C LEU A 294 13.35 -0.82 -4.40
N ALA A 295 12.59 -1.01 -5.49
CA ALA A 295 11.26 -1.59 -5.47
C ALA A 295 11.31 -3.01 -4.92
N THR A 296 12.26 -3.84 -5.37
CA THR A 296 12.44 -5.20 -4.89
C THR A 296 12.73 -5.21 -3.38
N LEU A 297 13.59 -4.30 -2.89
CA LEU A 297 13.85 -4.15 -1.46
C LEU A 297 12.60 -3.70 -0.69
N ALA A 298 11.85 -2.73 -1.21
CA ALA A 298 10.61 -2.25 -0.60
C ALA A 298 9.55 -3.36 -0.51
N THR A 299 9.40 -4.18 -1.57
CA THR A 299 8.45 -5.30 -1.60
C THR A 299 8.87 -6.45 -0.71
N VAL A 300 10.18 -6.68 -0.57
CA VAL A 300 10.73 -7.62 0.42
C VAL A 300 10.36 -7.15 1.83
N ILE A 301 10.49 -5.86 2.13
CA ILE A 301 10.10 -5.29 3.43
C ILE A 301 8.59 -5.38 3.66
N ALA A 302 7.78 -5.03 2.66
CA ALA A 302 6.31 -5.14 2.71
C ALA A 302 5.85 -6.57 3.02
N SER A 303 6.49 -7.57 2.41
CA SER A 303 6.19 -8.98 2.62
C SER A 303 6.51 -9.46 4.05
N GLN A 304 7.40 -8.78 4.77
CA GLN A 304 7.70 -9.09 6.17
C GLN A 304 6.60 -8.59 7.11
N ALA A 305 6.04 -7.40 6.82
CA ALA A 305 5.01 -6.78 7.63
C ALA A 305 3.74 -7.64 7.68
N GLY A 306 3.35 -8.24 6.53
CA GLY A 306 2.22 -9.17 6.47
C GLY A 306 2.47 -10.52 7.15
N ALA A 307 3.71 -11.05 7.06
CA ALA A 307 4.06 -12.35 7.64
C ALA A 307 4.28 -12.30 9.17
N ALA A 308 4.60 -11.14 9.75
CA ALA A 308 4.76 -10.99 11.20
C ALA A 308 3.45 -11.11 12.00
N LEU A 309 2.31 -11.17 11.31
CA LEU A 309 0.96 -11.30 11.87
C LEU A 309 0.49 -12.76 12.02
N THR A 310 1.33 -13.73 11.67
CA THR A 310 1.13 -15.18 11.89
C THR A 310 2.19 -15.76 12.80
#